data_AF-F9PPW3-F1
#
_entry.id   AF-F9PPW3-F1
#
_cell.length_a   1.000
_cell.length_b   1.000
_cell.length_c   1.000
_cell.angle_alpha   90.00
_cell.angle_beta   90.00
_cell.angle_gamma   90.00
#
_symmetry.space_group_name_H-M   'P 1'
#
loop_
_entity.id
_entity.type
_entity.pdbx_description
1 polymer ?
#
loop_
_entity_poly.entity_id
_entity_poly.type
_entity_poly.pdbx_seq_one_letter_code
_entity_poly.pdbx_strand_id
1 'polypeptide(L)'
;MDEKRKQGYEKWLSDHPDAVKIYLSTSFSPITSKSLVGRIISPNAYPSIAYEGTKSVIYALPGTVDVELTYSYTRPGILHKNVTTTWGPTKLSLEVEKGKTYSLAFDKEEETFKLSVQ
;
A
#
# COMPACT_ATOMS: atom_id res chain seq x y z
N MET A 1 -8.69 -6.29 16.00
CA MET A 1 -8.05 -5.16 15.30
C MET A 1 -8.14 -3.99 16.25
N ASP A 2 -7.02 -3.58 16.86
CA ASP A 2 -7.01 -2.67 18.01
C ASP A 2 -7.69 -1.33 17.70
N GLU A 3 -8.73 -1.01 18.46
CA GLU A 3 -9.50 0.23 18.41
C GLU A 3 -8.61 1.49 18.42
N LYS A 4 -7.45 1.40 19.09
CA LYS A 4 -6.42 2.45 19.14
C LYS A 4 -5.79 2.78 17.78
N ARG A 5 -5.59 1.82 16.87
CA ARG A 5 -5.01 2.08 15.53
C ARG A 5 -6.01 2.78 14.61
N LYS A 6 -7.30 2.45 14.74
CA LYS A 6 -8.37 3.11 14.01
C LYS A 6 -8.51 4.58 14.42
N GLN A 7 -8.48 4.83 15.73
CA GLN A 7 -8.50 6.20 16.28
C GLN A 7 -7.29 7.05 15.85
N GLY A 8 -6.12 6.42 15.64
CA GLY A 8 -4.89 7.14 15.29
C GLY A 8 -4.91 7.81 13.91
N TYR A 9 -5.34 7.09 12.87
CA TYR A 9 -5.41 7.67 11.53
C TYR A 9 -6.63 8.58 11.35
N GLU A 10 -7.76 8.27 11.99
CA GLU A 10 -8.97 9.11 11.94
C GLU A 10 -8.70 10.50 12.53
N LYS A 11 -7.99 10.57 13.66
CA LYS A 11 -7.55 11.84 14.24
C LYS A 11 -6.62 12.60 13.29
N TRP A 12 -5.62 11.91 12.72
CA TRP A 12 -4.69 12.52 11.77
C TRP A 12 -5.44 13.08 10.54
N LEU A 13 -6.42 12.37 10.01
CA LEU A 13 -7.26 12.85 8.90
C LEU A 13 -8.11 14.07 9.27
N SER A 14 -8.55 14.18 10.53
CA SER A 14 -9.24 15.38 11.01
C SER A 14 -8.33 16.61 11.02
N ASP A 15 -7.04 16.43 11.34
CA ASP A 15 -6.04 17.50 11.32
C ASP A 15 -5.55 17.82 9.89
N HIS A 16 -5.73 16.88 8.95
CA HIS A 16 -5.26 16.95 7.57
C HIS A 16 -6.41 16.69 6.56
N PRO A 17 -7.37 17.62 6.42
CA PRO A 17 -8.56 17.42 5.57
C PRO A 17 -8.26 17.36 4.07
N ASP A 18 -7.05 17.73 3.66
CA ASP A 18 -6.55 17.66 2.28
C ASP A 18 -5.77 16.38 1.98
N ALA A 19 -5.66 15.47 2.94
CA ALA A 19 -4.99 14.20 2.76
C ALA A 19 -5.59 13.38 1.62
N VAL A 20 -4.69 12.79 0.84
CA VAL A 20 -4.98 11.88 -0.26
C VAL A 20 -4.91 10.43 0.21
N LYS A 21 -5.59 9.55 -0.53
CA LYS A 21 -5.58 8.11 -0.30
C LYS A 21 -4.80 7.41 -1.39
N ILE A 22 -3.89 6.52 -0.99
CA ILE A 22 -3.18 5.62 -1.89
C ILE A 22 -3.51 4.20 -1.45
N TYR A 23 -4.41 3.53 -2.16
CA TYR A 23 -4.74 2.14 -1.91
C TYR A 23 -3.63 1.22 -2.40
N LEU A 24 -3.22 0.28 -1.55
CA LEU A 24 -2.25 -0.74 -1.92
C LEU A 24 -3.02 -1.96 -2.46
N SER A 25 -2.73 -2.34 -3.71
CA SER A 25 -3.38 -3.46 -4.36
C SER A 25 -2.91 -4.79 -3.75
N THR A 26 -3.72 -5.33 -2.83
CA THR A 26 -3.56 -6.66 -2.24
C THR A 26 -4.75 -7.53 -2.60
N SER A 27 -4.53 -8.85 -2.68
CA SER A 27 -5.63 -9.79 -2.92
C SER A 27 -5.29 -11.15 -2.34
N PHE A 28 -6.23 -11.75 -1.62
CA PHE A 28 -6.12 -13.10 -1.10
C PHE A 28 -7.22 -13.96 -1.69
N SER A 29 -6.85 -15.11 -2.24
CA SER A 29 -7.76 -16.15 -2.69
C SER A 29 -7.31 -17.49 -2.11
N PRO A 30 -8.15 -18.54 -2.13
CA PRO A 30 -7.75 -19.87 -1.65
C PRO A 30 -6.53 -20.46 -2.38
N ILE A 31 -6.23 -19.96 -3.59
CA ILE A 31 -5.21 -20.51 -4.49
C ILE A 31 -3.98 -19.62 -4.54
N THR A 32 -4.15 -18.29 -4.55
CA THR A 32 -3.06 -17.32 -4.70
C THR A 32 -3.20 -16.18 -3.71
N SER A 33 -2.07 -15.62 -3.29
CA SER A 33 -2.04 -14.39 -2.50
C SER A 33 -1.07 -13.37 -3.11
N LYS A 34 -1.51 -12.11 -3.07
CA LYS A 34 -0.76 -10.91 -3.45
C LYS A 34 -0.70 -10.02 -2.23
N SER A 35 0.51 -9.71 -1.77
CA SER A 35 0.76 -8.84 -0.63
C SER A 35 1.61 -7.66 -1.08
N LEU A 36 1.23 -6.47 -0.63
CA LEU A 36 1.95 -5.22 -0.85
C LEU A 36 2.06 -4.55 0.51
N VAL A 37 3.25 -4.59 1.09
CA VAL A 37 3.52 -4.13 2.47
C VAL A 37 4.78 -3.28 2.50
N GLY A 38 4.96 -2.51 3.55
CA GLY A 38 6.17 -1.70 3.70
C GLY A 38 6.03 -0.63 4.77
N ARG A 39 6.87 0.40 4.64
CA ARG A 39 6.93 1.54 5.55
C ARG A 39 6.81 2.86 4.80
N ILE A 40 6.20 3.84 5.45
CA ILE A 40 6.18 5.22 5.00
C ILE A 40 7.48 5.88 5.50
N ILE A 41 8.21 6.54 4.61
CA ILE A 41 9.45 7.25 4.95
C ILE A 41 9.19 8.75 5.06
N SER A 42 8.28 9.27 4.23
CA SER A 42 7.98 10.70 4.17
C SER A 42 7.34 11.22 5.47
N PRO A 43 7.75 12.41 5.97
CA PRO A 43 7.07 13.08 7.08
C PRO A 43 5.69 13.62 6.69
N ASN A 44 5.42 13.78 5.39
CA ASN A 44 4.17 14.32 4.86
C ASN A 44 3.08 13.26 4.72
N ALA A 45 3.15 12.20 5.51
CA ALA A 45 2.20 11.09 5.47
C ALA A 45 1.95 10.51 6.86
N TYR A 46 0.81 9.86 7.01
CA TYR A 46 0.54 9.10 8.22
C TYR A 46 1.60 7.99 8.34
N PRO A 47 2.30 7.85 9.48
CA PRO A 47 3.51 7.03 9.59
C PRO A 47 3.27 5.52 9.54
N SER A 48 2.06 5.06 9.24
CA SER A 48 1.69 3.65 9.19
C SER A 48 0.71 3.38 8.05
N ILE A 49 0.74 2.16 7.51
CA ILE A 49 -0.30 1.69 6.60
C ILE A 49 -1.56 1.46 7.42
N ALA A 50 -2.64 2.15 7.06
CA ALA A 50 -3.95 1.99 7.66
C ALA A 50 -4.80 0.98 6.87
N TYR A 51 -5.97 0.64 7.42
CA TYR A 51 -6.87 -0.32 6.81
C TYR A 51 -8.30 0.23 6.78
N GLU A 52 -8.85 0.34 5.57
CA GLU A 52 -10.26 0.61 5.32
C GLU A 52 -10.94 -0.69 4.89
N GLY A 53 -11.63 -1.35 5.84
CA GLY A 53 -12.14 -2.70 5.63
C GLY A 53 -10.99 -3.68 5.39
N THR A 54 -10.97 -4.32 4.22
CA THR A 54 -9.90 -5.25 3.80
C THR A 54 -8.80 -4.59 2.97
N LYS A 55 -8.92 -3.30 2.65
CA LYS A 55 -7.97 -2.58 1.80
C LYS A 55 -6.92 -1.89 2.65
N SER A 56 -5.65 -2.13 2.32
CA SER A 56 -4.53 -1.37 2.85
C SER A 56 -4.48 0.00 2.20
N VAL A 57 -4.32 1.07 2.99
CA VAL A 57 -4.29 2.45 2.50
C VAL A 57 -3.16 3.23 3.16
N ILE A 58 -2.46 4.04 2.35
CA ILE A 58 -1.54 5.07 2.82
C ILE A 58 -2.27 6.40 2.73
N TYR A 59 -2.25 7.16 3.83
CA TYR A 59 -2.72 8.53 3.86
C TYR A 59 -1.53 9.48 3.78
N ALA A 60 -1.60 10.44 2.86
CA ALA A 60 -0.52 11.38 2.65
C ALA A 60 -1.04 12.78 2.33
N LEU A 61 -0.25 13.81 2.62
CA LEU A 61 -0.51 15.15 2.14
C LEU A 61 -0.18 15.24 0.65
N PRO A 62 -0.82 16.16 -0.10
CA PRO A 62 -0.46 16.43 -1.49
C PRO A 62 1.03 16.80 -1.63
N GLY A 63 1.70 16.24 -2.64
CA GLY A 63 3.12 16.40 -2.89
C GLY A 63 3.84 15.07 -3.13
N THR A 64 5.14 15.05 -2.84
CA THR A 64 5.97 13.85 -2.97
C THR A 64 5.94 13.02 -1.68
N VAL A 65 5.64 11.73 -1.83
CA VAL A 65 5.50 10.78 -0.73
C VAL A 65 6.45 9.62 -0.95
N ASP A 66 7.51 9.58 -0.15
CA ASP A 66 8.48 8.49 -0.15
C ASP A 66 8.00 7.32 0.71
N VAL A 67 8.01 6.14 0.09
CA VAL A 67 7.66 4.86 0.72
C VAL A 67 8.70 3.81 0.37
N GLU A 68 8.85 2.80 1.22
CA GLU A 68 9.63 1.61 0.92
C GLU A 68 8.72 0.40 0.99
N LEU A 69 8.50 -0.24 -0.16
CA LEU A 69 7.52 -1.31 -0.33
C LEU A 69 8.16 -2.60 -0.80
N THR A 70 7.54 -3.69 -0.39
CA THR A 70 7.84 -5.06 -0.82
C THR A 70 6.56 -5.68 -1.37
N TYR A 71 6.63 -6.22 -2.57
CA TYR A 71 5.57 -7.03 -3.16
C TYR A 71 5.91 -8.51 -3.01
N SER A 72 4.93 -9.31 -2.57
CA SER A 72 5.06 -10.76 -2.50
C SER A 72 3.88 -11.43 -3.19
N TYR A 73 4.17 -12.44 -4.01
CA TYR A 73 3.20 -13.25 -4.70
C TYR A 73 3.39 -14.72 -4.35
N THR A 74 2.37 -15.35 -3.76
CA THR A 74 2.35 -16.78 -3.48
C THR A 74 1.40 -17.50 -4.42
N ARG A 75 1.86 -18.61 -5.01
CA ARG A 75 1.05 -19.51 -5.83
C ARG A 75 1.30 -20.97 -5.46
N PRO A 76 0.41 -21.90 -5.82
CA PRO A 76 0.66 -23.32 -5.67
C PRO A 76 1.81 -23.74 -6.60
N GLY A 77 2.74 -24.52 -6.08
CA GLY A 77 3.82 -25.13 -6.85
C GLY A 77 3.55 -26.61 -7.14
N ILE A 78 4.52 -27.24 -7.80
CA ILE A 78 4.51 -28.68 -8.07
C ILE A 78 4.72 -29.43 -6.74
N LEU A 79 4.06 -30.57 -6.54
CA LEU A 79 4.12 -31.40 -5.32
C LEU A 79 3.58 -30.72 -4.04
N HIS A 80 2.44 -30.01 -4.13
CA HIS A 80 1.73 -29.40 -2.98
C HIS A 80 2.54 -28.38 -2.16
N LYS A 81 3.68 -27.89 -2.67
CA LYS A 81 4.46 -26.82 -2.02
C LYS A 81 4.09 -25.47 -2.59
N ASN A 82 3.75 -24.51 -1.74
CA ASN A 82 3.55 -23.13 -2.16
C ASN A 82 4.89 -22.48 -2.53
N VAL A 83 4.88 -21.69 -3.60
CA VAL A 83 6.03 -20.89 -4.04
C VAL A 83 5.69 -19.42 -3.84
N THR A 84 6.52 -18.73 -3.06
CA THR A 84 6.43 -17.28 -2.85
C THR A 84 7.59 -16.59 -3.55
N THR A 85 7.28 -15.63 -4.41
CA THR A 85 8.25 -14.73 -5.02
C THR A 85 8.09 -13.35 -4.41
N THR A 86 9.20 -12.69 -4.09
CA THR A 86 9.23 -11.38 -3.44
C THR A 86 10.08 -10.42 -4.24
N TRP A 87 9.58 -9.21 -4.45
CA TRP A 87 10.27 -8.09 -5.09
C TRP A 87 10.34 -6.93 -4.09
N GLY A 88 11.56 -6.47 -3.80
CA GLY A 88 11.84 -5.41 -2.83
C GLY A 88 12.56 -5.90 -1.56
N PRO A 89 12.75 -5.01 -0.56
CA PRO A 89 12.17 -3.68 -0.46
C PRO A 89 12.72 -2.69 -1.50
N THR A 90 11.82 -1.87 -2.05
CA THR A 90 12.13 -0.84 -3.06
C THR A 90 11.62 0.50 -2.58
N LYS A 91 12.50 1.53 -2.66
CA LYS A 91 12.12 2.91 -2.38
C LYS A 91 11.41 3.51 -3.58
N LEU A 92 10.27 4.15 -3.34
CA LEU A 92 9.42 4.78 -4.34
C LEU A 92 9.10 6.20 -3.88
N SER A 93 9.15 7.14 -4.81
CA SER A 93 8.67 8.51 -4.62
C SER A 93 7.38 8.65 -5.41
N LEU A 94 6.26 8.79 -4.70
CA LEU A 94 4.92 8.88 -5.29
C LEU A 94 4.50 10.35 -5.33
N GLU A 95 4.15 10.85 -6.51
CA GLU A 95 3.56 12.19 -6.64
C GLU A 95 2.03 12.08 -6.53
N VAL A 96 1.48 12.79 -5.55
CA VAL A 96 0.05 12.77 -5.28
C VAL A 96 -0.52 14.18 -5.18
N GLU A 97 -1.71 14.37 -5.73
CA GLU A 97 -2.38 15.67 -5.79
C GLU A 97 -3.67 15.67 -4.97
N LYS A 98 -3.99 16.84 -4.42
CA LYS A 98 -5.20 17.06 -3.63
C LYS A 98 -6.45 16.65 -4.40
N GLY A 99 -7.36 15.97 -3.71
CA GLY A 99 -8.66 15.58 -4.25
C GLY A 99 -8.62 14.36 -5.18
N LYS A 100 -7.43 13.77 -5.42
CA LYS A 100 -7.30 12.50 -6.15
C LYS A 100 -7.19 11.33 -5.17
N THR A 101 -7.69 10.19 -5.62
CA THR A 101 -7.49 8.88 -4.97
C THR A 101 -6.65 8.03 -5.89
N TYR A 102 -5.69 7.31 -5.33
CA TYR A 102 -4.74 6.52 -6.09
C TYR A 102 -4.82 5.04 -5.73
N SER A 103 -4.41 4.20 -6.68
CA SER A 103 -4.16 2.78 -6.49
C SER A 103 -2.71 2.49 -6.89
N LEU A 104 -1.98 1.82 -6.01
CA LEU A 104 -0.62 1.37 -6.25
C LEU A 104 -0.61 -0.15 -6.37
N ALA A 105 -0.14 -0.64 -7.51
CA ALA A 105 -0.04 -2.06 -7.81
C ALA A 105 1.37 -2.43 -8.27
N PHE A 106 1.74 -3.70 -8.14
CA PHE A 106 2.96 -4.23 -8.72
C PHE A 106 2.64 -4.87 -10.08
N ASP A 107 3.26 -4.35 -11.13
CA ASP A 107 3.26 -4.95 -12.46
C ASP A 107 4.31 -6.06 -12.49
N LYS A 108 3.84 -7.30 -12.74
CA LYS A 108 4.71 -8.47 -12.74
C LYS A 108 5.42 -8.71 -14.08
N GLU A 109 4.94 -8.11 -15.15
CA GLU A 109 5.55 -8.24 -16.48
C GLU A 109 6.75 -7.29 -16.56
N GLU A 110 6.57 -6.06 -16.07
CA GLU A 110 7.60 -5.02 -16.00
C GLU A 110 8.42 -5.07 -14.70
N GLU A 111 8.06 -5.96 -13.76
CA GLU A 111 8.64 -6.08 -12.41
C GLU A 111 8.78 -4.74 -11.65
N THR A 112 7.77 -3.87 -11.79
CA THR A 112 7.81 -2.50 -11.25
C THR A 112 6.50 -2.09 -10.58
N PHE A 113 6.55 -1.07 -9.72
CA PHE A 113 5.37 -0.51 -9.07
C PHE A 113 4.72 0.54 -9.98
N LYS A 114 3.41 0.45 -10.17
CA LYS A 114 2.61 1.38 -10.98
C LYS A 114 1.57 2.08 -10.11
N LEU A 115 1.62 3.41 -10.11
CA LEU A 115 0.62 4.28 -9.50
C LEU A 115 -0.43 4.66 -10.55
N SER A 116 -1.71 4.58 -10.19
CA SER A 116 -2.82 4.96 -11.07
C SER A 116 -3.84 5.78 -10.30
N VAL A 117 -4.46 6.76 -10.96
CA VAL A 117 -5.59 7.51 -10.39
C VAL A 117 -6.85 6.67 -10.51
N GLN A 118 -7.66 6.63 -9.45
CA GLN A 118 -8.95 5.93 -9.42
C GLN A 118 -10.09 6.82 -9.92
#